data_AF-A0A815Z5Z6-F1
#
_entry.id   AF-A0A815Z5Z6-F1
#
_cell.length_a   1.000
_cell.length_b   1.000
_cell.length_c   1.000
_cell.angle_alpha   90.00
_cell.angle_beta   90.00
_cell.angle_gamma   90.00
#
_symmetry.space_group_name_H-M   'P 1'
#
loop_
_entity.id
_entity.type
_entity.pdbx_description
1 polymer ?
#
loop_
_entity_poly.entity_id
_entity_poly.type
_entity_poly.pdbx_seq_one_letter_code
_entity_poly.pdbx_strand_id
1 'polypeptide(L)'
;MLVNLFRKIFSNNLLYYHGLIIVDTLDQRSGDESWGFTIAGGIDLPFLHRHFTSIIVTNIRENGLAYRDKRLKLYDIILRVNNIDFTNIRHKKALEILRQSRPKVQLLIRRLSPLIIEKIELEHNGQLGLFIGGGIGHEYFSDDHGIFITKIVEHQTNKQLHLGDRLLQISSLYNTYDLRFVTHEKAKQCIELACKESQKVKLYVGHTRSAIEIQNERTILHEDDHDRLVPKDAGAAKEEKLRRQQSKISQNARLQRAGMATGINGTLRVSYNFS
;
A
#
# COMPACT_ATOMS: atom_id res chain seq x y z
N MET A 1 10.36 -19.26 -4.51
CA MET A 1 11.25 -18.32 -5.24
C MET A 1 10.54 -17.00 -5.57
N LEU A 2 9.30 -17.01 -6.09
CA LEU A 2 8.48 -15.81 -6.36
C LEU A 2 8.20 -14.92 -5.13
N VAL A 3 7.88 -15.50 -3.97
CA VAL A 3 7.65 -14.75 -2.71
C VAL A 3 8.90 -13.94 -2.28
N ASN A 4 10.10 -14.47 -2.54
CA ASN A 4 11.36 -13.79 -2.20
C ASN A 4 11.72 -12.69 -3.20
N LEU A 5 11.40 -12.88 -4.48
CA LEU A 5 11.56 -11.83 -5.50
C LEU A 5 10.57 -10.69 -5.25
N PHE A 6 9.32 -11.03 -4.88
CA PHE A 6 8.31 -10.09 -4.45
C PHE A 6 8.83 -9.30 -3.23
N ARG A 7 9.16 -9.96 -2.11
CA ARG A 7 9.73 -9.30 -0.91
C ARG A 7 10.95 -8.41 -1.21
N LYS A 8 11.81 -8.80 -2.14
CA LYS A 8 13.03 -8.06 -2.51
C LYS A 8 12.76 -6.85 -3.42
N ILE A 9 11.75 -6.89 -4.27
CA ILE A 9 11.29 -5.73 -5.05
C ILE A 9 10.61 -4.72 -4.10
N PHE A 10 9.86 -5.20 -3.10
CA PHE A 10 9.07 -4.36 -2.18
C PHE A 10 9.83 -3.87 -0.94
N SER A 11 10.98 -4.44 -0.60
CA SER A 11 11.79 -4.00 0.55
C SER A 11 12.39 -2.60 0.40
N ASN A 12 12.48 -2.08 -0.82
CA ASN A 12 13.08 -0.76 -1.07
C ASN A 12 12.08 0.40 -1.01
N ASN A 13 10.77 0.14 -0.88
CA ASN A 13 9.71 1.15 -0.82
C ASN A 13 8.78 0.96 0.41
N LEU A 14 9.39 0.76 1.58
CA LEU A 14 8.76 0.47 2.88
C LEU A 14 7.71 1.50 3.32
N LEU A 15 7.87 2.79 2.98
CA LEU A 15 6.99 3.88 3.44
C LEU A 15 5.54 3.75 2.94
N TYR A 16 5.31 3.09 1.81
CA TYR A 16 3.97 2.92 1.24
C TYR A 16 3.20 1.75 1.83
N TYR A 17 3.90 0.68 2.21
CA TYR A 17 3.28 -0.54 2.73
C TYR A 17 3.02 -0.48 4.23
N HIS A 18 3.81 0.29 4.97
CA HIS A 18 3.44 0.64 6.34
C HIS A 18 2.30 1.67 6.39
N GLY A 19 1.99 2.32 5.26
CA GLY A 19 1.03 3.42 5.17
C GLY A 19 1.66 4.77 5.49
N LEU A 20 1.09 5.83 4.93
CA LEU A 20 1.60 7.18 5.13
C LEU A 20 1.33 7.64 6.55
N ILE A 21 2.37 8.12 7.23
CA ILE A 21 2.22 8.78 8.52
C ILE A 21 1.87 10.24 8.28
N ILE A 22 0.67 10.62 8.71
CA ILE A 22 0.10 11.96 8.51
C ILE A 22 -0.16 12.56 9.88
N VAL A 23 0.29 13.80 10.09
CA VAL A 23 -0.17 14.61 11.22
C VAL A 23 -1.35 15.43 10.73
N ASP A 24 -2.53 15.13 11.25
CA ASP A 24 -3.75 15.88 10.98
C ASP A 24 -4.13 16.69 12.24
N THR A 25 -4.85 17.79 12.06
CA THR A 25 -5.20 18.68 13.17
C THR A 25 -6.57 19.27 12.92
N LEU A 26 -7.53 18.92 13.78
CA LEU A 26 -8.89 19.42 13.70
C LEU A 26 -9.10 20.48 14.78
N ASP A 27 -9.64 21.63 14.39
CA ASP A 27 -9.88 22.78 15.27
C ASP A 27 -11.39 23.12 15.30
N GLN A 28 -11.98 23.13 16.48
CA GLN A 28 -13.37 23.53 16.69
C GLN A 28 -13.49 25.05 16.74
N ARG A 29 -14.36 25.61 15.89
CA ARG A 29 -14.73 27.04 15.97
C ARG A 29 -15.72 27.34 17.09
N SER A 30 -16.55 26.35 17.43
CA SER A 30 -17.47 26.37 18.56
C SER A 30 -17.22 25.13 19.40
N GLY A 31 -17.03 25.32 20.71
CA GLY A 31 -16.61 24.27 21.64
C GLY A 31 -17.59 23.10 21.80
N ASP A 32 -18.79 23.20 21.22
CA ASP A 32 -19.85 22.19 21.31
C ASP A 32 -19.95 21.27 20.07
N GLU A 33 -19.26 21.58 18.97
CA GLU A 33 -19.31 20.74 17.77
C GLU A 33 -18.61 19.37 18.00
N SER A 34 -19.13 18.29 17.41
CA SER A 34 -18.40 17.01 17.38
C SER A 34 -17.30 17.02 16.31
N TRP A 35 -16.28 16.16 16.45
CA TRP A 35 -15.25 16.00 15.41
C TRP A 35 -15.77 15.50 14.07
N GLY A 36 -16.99 14.95 14.03
CA GLY A 36 -17.63 14.54 12.79
C GLY A 36 -17.09 13.23 12.18
N PHE A 37 -16.50 12.35 13.00
CA PHE A 37 -16.11 11.00 12.57
C PHE A 37 -16.42 9.95 13.64
N THR A 38 -16.52 8.69 13.24
CA THR A 38 -16.67 7.54 14.14
C THR A 38 -15.43 6.66 14.09
N ILE A 39 -15.16 5.97 15.20
CA ILE A 39 -14.08 4.99 15.28
C ILE A 39 -14.60 3.60 15.58
N ALA A 40 -13.83 2.58 15.19
CA ALA A 40 -13.95 1.21 15.65
C ALA A 40 -12.56 0.67 16.03
N GLY A 41 -12.50 -0.55 16.54
CA GLY A 41 -11.24 -1.16 16.95
C GLY A 41 -10.89 -0.87 18.40
N GLY A 42 -9.68 -1.22 18.79
CA GLY A 42 -9.22 -1.25 20.17
C GLY A 42 -8.79 -2.66 20.56
N ILE A 43 -7.90 -2.75 21.54
CA ILE A 43 -7.32 -4.03 21.98
C ILE A 43 -8.36 -5.01 22.53
N ASP A 44 -9.49 -4.47 22.99
CA ASP A 44 -10.64 -5.17 23.57
C ASP A 44 -11.80 -5.33 22.59
N LEU A 45 -11.77 -4.66 21.43
CA LEU A 45 -12.82 -4.71 20.43
C LEU A 45 -12.23 -4.69 19.00
N PRO A 46 -11.65 -5.80 18.53
CA PRO A 46 -11.07 -5.86 17.20
C PRO A 46 -12.11 -5.59 16.10
N PHE A 47 -11.76 -4.77 15.08
CA PHE A 47 -12.75 -4.24 14.13
C PHE A 47 -13.12 -5.21 12.99
N LEU A 48 -12.31 -6.23 12.70
CA LEU A 48 -12.53 -7.14 11.55
C LEU A 48 -12.13 -8.59 11.82
N HIS A 49 -10.97 -8.78 12.43
CA HIS A 49 -10.51 -10.08 12.90
C HIS A 49 -9.82 -9.89 14.24
N ARG A 50 -9.62 -11.00 14.97
CA ARG A 50 -9.12 -11.00 16.36
C ARG A 50 -7.78 -10.28 16.58
N HIS A 51 -7.00 -10.06 15.52
CA HIS A 51 -5.70 -9.37 15.60
C HIS A 51 -5.77 -7.92 15.09
N PHE A 52 -6.92 -7.46 14.58
CA PHE A 52 -7.10 -6.10 14.10
C PHE A 52 -7.57 -5.17 15.22
N THR A 53 -6.66 -4.86 16.12
CA THR A 53 -6.92 -4.07 17.33
C THR A 53 -6.72 -2.57 17.16
N SER A 54 -6.28 -2.12 15.98
CA SER A 54 -6.04 -0.70 15.68
C SER A 54 -7.31 0.15 15.78
N ILE A 55 -7.20 1.39 16.27
CA ILE A 55 -8.30 2.37 16.23
C ILE A 55 -8.44 2.93 14.82
N ILE A 56 -9.62 2.78 14.22
CA ILE A 56 -9.84 3.08 12.79
C ILE A 56 -11.04 3.97 12.60
N VAL A 57 -10.94 4.92 11.69
CA VAL A 57 -12.05 5.77 11.25
C VAL A 57 -13.01 4.97 10.36
N THR A 58 -14.27 4.85 10.79
CA THR A 58 -15.28 4.03 10.09
C THR A 58 -16.38 4.83 9.41
N ASN A 59 -16.53 6.10 9.79
CA ASN A 59 -17.48 7.02 9.17
C ASN A 59 -16.92 8.45 9.26
N ILE A 60 -17.10 9.22 8.20
CA ILE A 60 -16.94 10.68 8.20
C ILE A 60 -18.33 11.27 8.00
N ARG A 61 -18.89 11.89 9.05
CA ARG A 61 -20.25 12.42 9.05
C ARG A 61 -20.34 13.62 8.11
N GLU A 62 -21.25 13.53 7.14
CA GLU A 62 -21.52 14.62 6.20
C GLU A 62 -21.80 15.94 6.92
N ASN A 63 -21.23 17.03 6.37
CA ASN A 63 -21.27 18.38 6.94
C ASN A 63 -20.65 18.52 8.36
N GLY A 64 -20.10 17.47 8.95
CA GLY A 64 -19.35 17.52 10.20
C GLY A 64 -17.97 18.16 10.04
N LEU A 65 -17.29 18.38 11.17
CA LEU A 65 -15.97 19.03 11.19
C LEU A 65 -14.94 18.32 10.31
N ALA A 66 -14.70 17.01 10.52
CA ALA A 66 -13.77 16.23 9.70
C ALA A 66 -14.16 16.18 8.21
N TYR A 67 -15.47 16.17 7.89
CA TYR A 67 -15.95 16.23 6.51
C TYR A 67 -15.58 17.56 5.85
N ARG A 68 -15.81 18.69 6.54
CA ARG A 68 -15.48 20.03 6.03
C ARG A 68 -13.97 20.24 5.91
N ASP A 69 -13.20 19.65 6.82
CA ASP A 69 -11.74 19.68 6.80
C ASP A 69 -11.15 18.83 5.66
N LYS A 70 -11.81 17.73 5.30
CA LYS A 70 -11.50 16.83 4.17
C LYS A 70 -10.17 16.08 4.28
N ARG A 71 -9.31 16.29 5.28
CA ARG A 71 -8.02 15.58 5.38
C ARG A 71 -8.16 14.18 5.95
N LEU A 72 -8.93 14.01 7.02
CA LEU A 72 -9.25 12.70 7.59
C LEU A 72 -10.12 11.89 6.63
N LYS A 73 -9.80 10.62 6.43
CA LYS A 73 -10.49 9.72 5.50
C LYS A 73 -11.02 8.48 6.21
N LEU A 74 -12.00 7.84 5.58
CA LEU A 74 -12.41 6.49 5.96
C LEU A 74 -11.19 5.58 5.95
N TYR A 75 -11.12 4.73 6.98
CA TYR A 75 -10.10 3.71 7.19
C TYR A 75 -8.71 4.22 7.54
N ASP A 76 -8.58 5.50 7.86
CA ASP A 76 -7.40 6.02 8.53
C ASP A 76 -7.23 5.32 9.89
N ILE A 77 -6.01 4.84 10.17
CA ILE A 77 -5.64 4.23 11.44
C ILE A 77 -5.07 5.31 12.34
N ILE A 78 -5.67 5.52 13.51
CA ILE A 78 -5.21 6.52 14.48
C ILE A 78 -4.13 5.88 15.36
N LEU A 79 -2.91 6.36 15.23
CA LEU A 79 -1.75 5.92 16.03
C LEU A 79 -1.56 6.76 17.30
N ARG A 80 -1.92 8.06 17.25
CA ARG A 80 -1.79 8.97 18.39
C ARG A 80 -2.86 10.04 18.35
N VAL A 81 -3.33 10.45 19.52
CA VAL A 81 -4.19 11.63 19.70
C VAL A 81 -3.49 12.58 20.66
N ASN A 82 -3.17 13.78 20.17
CA ASN A 82 -2.27 14.72 20.83
C ASN A 82 -0.96 14.00 21.22
N ASN A 83 -0.71 13.86 22.52
CA ASN A 83 0.46 13.20 23.06
C ASN A 83 0.18 11.78 23.60
N ILE A 84 -1.01 11.24 23.36
CA ILE A 84 -1.43 9.93 23.89
C ILE A 84 -1.39 8.88 22.78
N ASP A 85 -0.66 7.80 23.02
CA ASP A 85 -0.53 6.65 22.11
C ASP A 85 -1.84 5.85 22.01
N PHE A 86 -2.24 5.52 20.78
CA PHE A 86 -3.47 4.78 20.44
C PHE A 86 -3.17 3.38 19.89
N THR A 87 -1.90 2.96 19.79
CA THR A 87 -1.53 1.65 19.21
C THR A 87 -1.98 0.45 20.04
N ASN A 88 -2.12 0.59 21.36
CA ASN A 88 -2.51 -0.48 22.28
C ASN A 88 -3.60 -0.03 23.26
N ILE A 89 -4.56 0.76 22.78
CA ILE A 89 -5.60 1.38 23.60
C ILE A 89 -6.92 0.59 23.58
N ARG A 90 -7.64 0.61 24.71
CA ARG A 90 -9.03 0.10 24.79
C ARG A 90 -10.00 1.04 24.10
N HIS A 91 -11.01 0.50 23.43
CA HIS A 91 -12.00 1.27 22.64
C HIS A 91 -12.64 2.39 23.46
N LYS A 92 -13.13 2.08 24.67
CA LYS A 92 -13.79 3.07 25.54
C LYS A 92 -12.84 4.22 25.91
N LYS A 93 -11.57 3.91 26.19
CA LYS A 93 -10.58 4.93 26.55
C LYS A 93 -10.23 5.85 25.36
N ALA A 94 -10.17 5.30 24.16
CA ALA A 94 -10.00 6.07 22.93
C ALA A 94 -11.14 7.10 22.75
N LEU A 95 -12.40 6.69 22.96
CA LEU A 95 -13.55 7.58 22.90
C LEU A 95 -13.49 8.70 23.96
N GLU A 96 -13.11 8.38 25.20
CA GLU A 96 -12.97 9.37 26.28
C GLU A 96 -11.94 10.45 25.92
N ILE A 97 -10.76 10.04 25.45
CA ILE A 97 -9.68 10.97 25.08
C ILE A 97 -10.10 11.87 23.91
N LEU A 98 -10.70 11.30 22.86
CA LEU A 98 -11.19 12.08 21.72
C LEU A 98 -12.25 13.10 22.14
N ARG A 99 -13.17 12.74 23.03
CA ARG A 99 -14.20 13.67 23.53
C ARG A 99 -13.61 14.82 24.35
N GLN A 100 -12.57 14.55 25.13
CA GLN A 100 -11.90 15.52 26.01
C GLN A 100 -10.89 16.42 25.27
N SER A 101 -10.46 16.04 24.07
CA SER A 101 -9.43 16.75 23.30
C SER A 101 -9.95 18.02 22.63
N ARG A 102 -10.52 18.97 23.38
CA ARG A 102 -11.10 20.23 22.88
C ARG A 102 -10.26 21.46 23.28
N PRO A 103 -10.32 22.57 22.53
CA PRO A 103 -11.04 22.76 21.26
C PRO A 103 -10.28 22.21 20.04
N LYS A 104 -9.10 21.62 20.25
CA LYS A 104 -8.19 21.16 19.20
C LYS A 104 -7.74 19.73 19.44
N VAL A 105 -7.71 18.94 18.38
CA VAL A 105 -7.15 17.59 18.40
C VAL A 105 -6.12 17.41 17.27
N GLN A 106 -4.92 16.98 17.63
CA GLN A 106 -3.90 16.53 16.69
C GLN A 106 -3.96 15.00 16.58
N LEU A 107 -4.02 14.47 15.37
CA LEU A 107 -4.05 13.05 15.10
C LEU A 107 -2.77 12.64 14.38
N LEU A 108 -2.07 11.64 14.89
CA LEU A 108 -1.06 10.92 14.11
C LEU A 108 -1.76 9.73 13.46
N ILE A 109 -1.82 9.73 12.14
CA ILE A 109 -2.59 8.78 11.35
C ILE A 109 -1.65 7.96 10.49
N ARG A 110 -1.98 6.67 10.32
CA ARG A 110 -1.41 5.78 9.32
C ARG A 110 -2.46 5.52 8.25
N ARG A 111 -2.21 6.02 7.04
CA ARG A 111 -3.09 5.84 5.89
C ARG A 111 -2.56 4.74 4.99
N LEU A 112 -3.27 3.62 4.95
CA LEU A 112 -2.96 2.48 4.08
C LEU A 112 -3.45 2.70 2.63
N SER A 113 -4.35 3.66 2.43
CA SER A 113 -4.84 4.00 1.08
C SER A 113 -3.73 4.62 0.23
N PRO A 114 -3.50 4.13 -0.99
CA PRO A 114 -2.53 4.69 -1.92
C PRO A 114 -2.90 6.12 -2.32
N LEU A 115 -1.87 6.95 -2.56
CA LEU A 115 -2.04 8.37 -2.93
C LEU A 115 -2.71 8.56 -4.28
N ILE A 116 -2.49 7.61 -5.19
CA ILE A 116 -2.96 7.66 -6.56
C ILE A 116 -3.93 6.51 -6.72
N ILE A 117 -5.20 6.86 -6.86
CA ILE A 117 -6.28 5.93 -7.14
C ILE A 117 -6.74 6.20 -8.57
N GLU A 118 -6.68 5.17 -9.39
CA GLU A 118 -7.13 5.21 -10.78
C GLU A 118 -8.35 4.31 -10.98
N LYS A 119 -9.27 4.75 -11.82
CA LYS A 119 -10.38 3.94 -12.30
C LYS A 119 -9.99 3.36 -13.66
N ILE A 120 -9.81 2.05 -13.71
CA ILE A 120 -9.38 1.32 -14.91
C ILE A 120 -10.55 0.52 -15.46
N GLU A 121 -10.88 0.71 -16.73
CA GLU A 121 -11.88 -0.09 -17.44
C GLU A 121 -11.18 -1.25 -18.16
N LEU A 122 -11.67 -2.47 -17.91
CA LEU A 122 -11.14 -3.70 -18.47
C LEU A 122 -12.23 -4.47 -19.17
N GLU A 123 -11.90 -5.00 -20.34
CA GLU A 123 -12.71 -5.98 -21.05
C GLU A 123 -12.00 -7.34 -20.94
N HIS A 124 -12.76 -8.42 -20.74
CA HIS A 124 -12.18 -9.74 -20.52
C HIS A 124 -13.04 -10.86 -21.11
N ASN A 125 -12.42 -12.03 -21.35
CA ASN A 125 -13.10 -13.21 -21.87
C ASN A 125 -13.29 -14.25 -20.74
N GLY A 126 -14.12 -13.89 -19.76
CA GLY A 126 -14.43 -14.73 -18.59
C GLY A 126 -13.51 -14.58 -17.36
N GLN A 127 -12.26 -14.12 -17.52
CA GLN A 127 -11.34 -13.85 -16.41
C GLN A 127 -10.44 -12.64 -16.67
N LEU A 128 -10.05 -11.90 -15.63
CA LEU A 128 -9.17 -10.73 -15.77
C LEU A 128 -7.69 -11.06 -15.96
N GLY A 129 -7.25 -12.31 -15.83
CA GLY A 129 -5.82 -12.63 -15.86
C GLY A 129 -5.00 -12.00 -14.70
N LEU A 130 -5.67 -11.61 -13.61
CA LEU A 130 -5.05 -11.07 -12.40
C LEU A 130 -4.94 -12.14 -11.33
N PHE A 131 -3.75 -12.28 -10.75
CA PHE A 131 -3.56 -13.04 -9.52
C PHE A 131 -3.46 -12.09 -8.35
N ILE A 132 -4.19 -12.37 -7.29
CA ILE A 132 -4.21 -11.55 -6.09
C ILE A 132 -3.52 -12.22 -4.91
N GLY A 133 -3.05 -11.40 -3.97
CA GLY A 133 -2.53 -11.81 -2.67
C GLY A 133 -2.97 -10.83 -1.59
N GLY A 134 -2.76 -11.19 -0.32
CA GLY A 134 -3.28 -10.41 0.80
C GLY A 134 -4.72 -10.78 1.14
N GLY A 135 -5.38 -9.89 1.88
CA GLY A 135 -6.70 -10.11 2.48
C GLY A 135 -6.61 -10.44 3.96
N ILE A 136 -7.73 -10.27 4.66
CA ILE A 136 -7.84 -10.54 6.10
C ILE A 136 -7.50 -12.01 6.39
N GLY A 137 -6.56 -12.23 7.31
CA GLY A 137 -6.07 -13.56 7.72
C GLY A 137 -5.00 -14.16 6.80
N HIS A 138 -4.67 -13.49 5.69
CA HIS A 138 -3.64 -13.89 4.72
C HIS A 138 -2.76 -12.70 4.35
N GLU A 139 -2.35 -11.93 5.35
CA GLU A 139 -1.64 -10.67 5.17
C GLU A 139 -0.30 -10.89 4.47
N TYR A 140 -0.08 -10.13 3.40
CA TYR A 140 1.20 -10.13 2.70
C TYR A 140 2.23 -9.23 3.41
N PHE A 141 1.74 -8.15 4.03
CA PHE A 141 2.51 -7.18 4.80
C PHE A 141 1.93 -7.11 6.22
N SER A 142 2.79 -7.02 7.24
CA SER A 142 2.35 -6.90 8.63
C SER A 142 1.43 -5.68 8.81
N ASP A 143 0.24 -5.90 9.36
CA ASP A 143 -0.77 -4.88 9.64
C ASP A 143 -1.36 -4.16 8.41
N ASP A 144 -1.36 -4.84 7.26
CA ASP A 144 -2.05 -4.42 6.04
C ASP A 144 -2.83 -5.57 5.40
N HIS A 145 -4.15 -5.47 5.50
CA HIS A 145 -5.11 -6.49 5.05
C HIS A 145 -5.60 -6.26 3.62
N GLY A 146 -4.94 -5.38 2.85
CA GLY A 146 -5.32 -5.08 1.48
C GLY A 146 -5.22 -6.28 0.53
N ILE A 147 -5.93 -6.19 -0.58
CA ILE A 147 -5.81 -7.10 -1.72
C ILE A 147 -4.85 -6.48 -2.74
N PHE A 148 -3.84 -7.24 -3.17
CA PHE A 148 -2.78 -6.75 -4.05
C PHE A 148 -2.62 -7.63 -5.28
N ILE A 149 -2.29 -7.02 -6.41
CA ILE A 149 -1.91 -7.75 -7.63
C ILE A 149 -0.53 -8.38 -7.43
N THR A 150 -0.44 -9.69 -7.57
CA THR A 150 0.80 -10.47 -7.39
C THR A 150 1.35 -11.03 -8.70
N LYS A 151 0.50 -11.18 -9.71
CA LYS A 151 0.88 -11.56 -11.07
C LYS A 151 -0.17 -11.05 -12.05
N ILE A 152 0.27 -10.67 -13.24
CA ILE A 152 -0.58 -10.30 -14.37
C ILE A 152 -0.23 -11.24 -15.53
N VAL A 153 -1.25 -11.79 -16.19
CA VAL A 153 -1.08 -12.53 -17.43
C VAL A 153 -1.20 -11.55 -18.57
N GLU A 154 -0.05 -11.16 -19.13
CA GLU A 154 0.03 -10.39 -20.36
C GLU A 154 -0.84 -11.10 -21.41
N HIS A 155 -1.65 -10.33 -22.14
CA HIS A 155 -2.67 -10.71 -23.17
C HIS A 155 -4.13 -10.47 -22.75
N GLN A 156 -4.43 -10.12 -21.49
CA GLN A 156 -5.82 -9.85 -21.06
C GLN A 156 -6.04 -8.52 -20.32
N THR A 157 -5.00 -7.73 -20.03
CA THR A 157 -5.15 -6.49 -19.25
C THR A 157 -4.32 -5.34 -19.79
N ASN A 158 -4.95 -4.16 -19.81
CA ASN A 158 -4.36 -2.86 -20.12
C ASN A 158 -3.01 -2.63 -19.42
N LYS A 159 -2.09 -1.91 -20.09
CA LYS A 159 -0.76 -1.48 -19.58
C LYS A 159 -0.81 -0.56 -18.33
N GLN A 160 -2.00 -0.35 -17.76
CA GLN A 160 -2.25 0.53 -16.61
C GLN A 160 -2.12 -0.22 -15.28
N LEU A 161 -2.25 -1.56 -15.27
CA LEU A 161 -2.14 -2.36 -14.06
C LEU A 161 -0.71 -2.83 -13.83
N HIS A 162 -0.27 -2.80 -12.58
CA HIS A 162 1.07 -3.18 -12.19
C HIS A 162 1.10 -4.17 -11.03
N LEU A 163 2.21 -4.91 -10.93
CA LEU A 163 2.46 -5.75 -9.76
C LEU A 163 2.57 -4.87 -8.50
N GLY A 164 1.93 -5.31 -7.42
CA GLY A 164 1.88 -4.60 -6.16
C GLY A 164 0.73 -3.60 -6.04
N ASP A 165 0.03 -3.29 -7.12
CA ASP A 165 -1.15 -2.43 -7.08
C ASP A 165 -2.21 -2.97 -6.12
N ARG A 166 -2.82 -2.09 -5.34
CA ARG A 166 -3.88 -2.43 -4.38
C ARG A 166 -5.23 -2.39 -5.09
N LEU A 167 -5.99 -3.47 -5.03
CA LEU A 167 -7.38 -3.48 -5.49
C LEU A 167 -8.28 -2.93 -4.40
N LEU A 168 -8.99 -1.85 -4.70
CA LEU A 168 -9.89 -1.18 -3.75
C LEU A 168 -11.35 -1.58 -3.98
N GLN A 169 -11.74 -1.68 -5.25
CA GLN A 169 -13.11 -1.98 -5.63
C GLN A 169 -13.13 -2.59 -7.04
N ILE A 170 -14.08 -3.48 -7.28
CA ILE A 170 -14.45 -3.94 -8.62
C ILE A 170 -15.95 -3.71 -8.84
N SER A 171 -16.31 -3.15 -9.98
CA SER A 171 -17.71 -2.95 -10.39
C SER A 171 -17.97 -3.62 -11.73
N SER A 172 -19.05 -4.39 -11.80
CA SER A 172 -19.64 -4.88 -13.05
C SER A 172 -20.71 -3.89 -13.54
N LEU A 173 -21.52 -4.31 -14.52
CA LEU A 173 -22.71 -3.56 -14.94
C LEU A 173 -23.79 -3.50 -13.84
N TYR A 174 -23.85 -4.51 -12.98
CA TYR A 174 -24.96 -4.71 -12.04
C TYR A 174 -24.57 -4.46 -10.58
N ASN A 175 -23.32 -4.77 -10.21
CA ASN A 175 -22.88 -4.74 -8.83
C ASN A 175 -21.55 -4.02 -8.64
N THR A 176 -21.34 -3.57 -7.41
CA THR A 176 -20.07 -3.00 -6.96
C THR A 176 -19.63 -3.72 -5.71
N TYR A 177 -18.39 -4.21 -5.71
CA TYR A 177 -17.79 -4.95 -4.62
C TYR A 177 -16.61 -4.19 -4.04
N ASP A 178 -16.68 -3.86 -2.76
CA ASP A 178 -15.56 -3.31 -1.99
C ASP A 178 -14.55 -4.41 -1.66
N LEU A 179 -13.28 -4.17 -1.97
CA LEU A 179 -12.17 -5.11 -1.77
C LEU A 179 -11.20 -4.65 -0.68
N ARG A 180 -11.46 -3.52 0.00
CA ARG A 180 -10.52 -2.92 0.98
C ARG A 180 -10.35 -3.75 2.25
N PHE A 181 -11.41 -4.42 2.70
CA PHE A 181 -11.46 -5.16 3.97
C PHE A 181 -12.18 -6.50 3.81
N VAL A 182 -11.67 -7.32 2.90
CA VAL A 182 -12.22 -8.65 2.63
C VAL A 182 -11.19 -9.73 2.92
N THR A 183 -11.65 -10.94 3.18
CA THR A 183 -10.76 -12.11 3.17
C THR A 183 -10.26 -12.35 1.75
N HIS A 184 -9.16 -13.09 1.65
CA HIS A 184 -8.60 -13.47 0.36
C HIS A 184 -9.62 -14.20 -0.53
N GLU A 185 -10.36 -15.14 0.05
CA GLU A 185 -11.40 -15.94 -0.61
C GLU A 185 -12.56 -15.08 -1.07
N LYS A 186 -12.98 -14.11 -0.24
CA LYS A 186 -14.07 -13.21 -0.59
C LYS A 186 -13.67 -12.28 -1.74
N ALA A 187 -12.42 -11.81 -1.77
CA ALA A 187 -11.91 -11.02 -2.89
C ALA A 187 -11.97 -11.81 -4.21
N LYS A 188 -11.51 -13.07 -4.21
CA LYS A 188 -11.60 -13.96 -5.38
C LYS A 188 -13.04 -14.10 -5.86
N GLN A 189 -13.97 -14.42 -4.95
CA GLN A 189 -15.38 -14.57 -5.28
C GLN A 189 -15.98 -13.29 -5.88
N CYS A 190 -15.69 -12.12 -5.31
CA CYS A 190 -16.17 -10.84 -5.83
C CYS A 190 -15.65 -10.55 -7.24
N ILE A 191 -14.37 -10.83 -7.51
CA ILE A 191 -13.77 -10.64 -8.84
C ILE A 191 -14.41 -11.60 -9.85
N GLU A 192 -14.56 -12.88 -9.50
CA GLU A 192 -15.19 -13.89 -10.36
C GLU A 192 -16.65 -13.55 -10.67
N LEU A 193 -17.41 -13.09 -9.68
CA LEU A 193 -18.81 -12.70 -9.86
C LEU A 193 -18.92 -11.48 -10.77
N ALA A 194 -18.10 -10.44 -10.56
CA ALA A 194 -18.11 -9.26 -11.41
C ALA A 194 -17.82 -9.62 -12.88
N CYS A 195 -16.91 -10.58 -13.12
CA CYS A 195 -16.62 -11.09 -14.46
C CYS A 195 -17.76 -11.92 -15.06
N LYS A 196 -18.51 -12.67 -14.26
CA LYS A 196 -19.70 -13.41 -14.74
C LYS A 196 -20.84 -12.47 -15.10
N GLU A 197 -20.95 -11.35 -14.38
CA GLU A 197 -22.01 -10.36 -14.54
C GLU A 197 -21.84 -9.48 -15.78
N SER A 198 -20.61 -9.20 -16.20
CA SER A 198 -20.36 -8.40 -17.39
C SER A 198 -18.98 -8.69 -17.98
N GLN A 199 -18.88 -8.62 -19.32
CA GLN A 199 -17.60 -8.68 -20.04
C GLN A 199 -16.71 -7.46 -19.74
N LYS A 200 -17.31 -6.33 -19.34
CA LYS A 200 -16.61 -5.09 -19.01
C LYS A 200 -16.74 -4.80 -17.52
N VAL A 201 -15.61 -4.61 -16.86
CA VAL A 201 -15.55 -4.25 -15.44
C VAL A 201 -14.76 -2.97 -15.23
N LYS A 202 -15.05 -2.29 -14.12
CA LYS A 202 -14.34 -1.12 -13.63
C LYS A 202 -13.58 -1.50 -12.37
N LEU A 203 -12.27 -1.36 -12.38
CA LEU A 203 -11.44 -1.49 -11.18
C LEU A 203 -11.08 -0.12 -10.63
N TYR A 204 -11.22 0.06 -9.32
CA TYR A 204 -10.53 1.14 -8.62
C TYR A 204 -9.26 0.56 -8.04
N VAL A 205 -8.14 1.05 -8.54
CA VAL A 205 -6.81 0.52 -8.25
C VAL A 205 -5.98 1.61 -7.63
N GLY A 206 -5.22 1.21 -6.64
CA GLY A 206 -4.30 2.04 -5.93
C GLY A 206 -2.86 1.75 -6.32
N HIS A 207 -2.22 2.68 -7.02
CA HIS A 207 -0.88 2.46 -7.54
C HIS A 207 0.20 2.57 -6.47
N THR A 208 1.19 1.70 -6.58
CA THR A 208 2.42 1.80 -5.78
C THR A 208 3.40 2.73 -6.47
N ARG A 209 4.09 3.62 -5.74
CA ARG A 209 5.03 4.59 -6.34
C ARG A 209 6.11 3.92 -7.21
N SER A 210 6.58 2.72 -6.83
CA SER A 210 7.52 1.93 -7.63
C SER A 210 7.02 1.68 -9.06
N ALA A 211 5.72 1.42 -9.25
CA ALA A 211 5.15 1.12 -10.55
C ALA A 211 5.14 2.35 -11.48
N ILE A 212 4.84 3.53 -10.90
CA ILE A 212 4.79 4.81 -11.63
C ILE A 212 6.20 5.29 -12.00
N GLU A 213 7.17 5.14 -11.09
CA GLU A 213 8.57 5.50 -11.36
C GLU A 213 9.17 4.63 -12.49
N ILE A 214 8.89 3.32 -12.51
CA ILE A 214 9.29 2.41 -13.58
C ILE A 214 8.67 2.79 -14.93
N GLN A 215 7.43 3.30 -14.93
CA GLN A 215 6.73 3.70 -16.15
C GLN A 215 7.24 5.04 -16.69
N ASN A 216 7.52 6.01 -15.80
CA ASN A 216 8.13 7.28 -16.18
C ASN A 216 9.55 7.10 -16.75
N GLU A 217 10.36 6.19 -16.20
CA GLU A 217 11.67 5.84 -16.78
C GLU A 217 11.54 5.23 -18.18
N ARG A 218 10.49 4.45 -18.47
CA ARG A 218 10.23 3.90 -19.81
C ARG A 218 9.72 4.94 -20.80
N THR A 219 8.91 5.89 -20.36
CA THR A 219 8.41 6.97 -21.23
C THR A 219 9.54 7.93 -21.61
N ILE A 220 10.43 8.26 -20.68
CA ILE A 220 11.63 9.09 -20.94
C ILE A 220 12.56 8.41 -21.96
N LEU A 221 12.68 7.08 -21.92
CA LEU A 221 13.50 6.33 -22.88
C LEU A 221 12.87 6.19 -24.27
N HIS A 222 11.58 6.50 -24.45
CA HIS A 222 10.90 6.43 -25.74
C HIS A 222 10.70 7.80 -26.42
N GLU A 223 10.82 8.91 -25.68
CA GLU A 223 10.70 10.27 -26.26
C GLU A 223 12.03 10.80 -26.84
N ASP A 224 13.19 10.26 -26.43
CA ASP A 224 14.51 10.75 -26.88
C ASP A 224 15.10 10.02 -28.11
N ASP A 225 14.47 8.94 -28.61
CA ASP A 225 15.06 8.09 -29.67
C ASP A 225 14.50 8.33 -31.09
N HIS A 226 13.64 9.35 -31.29
CA HIS A 226 13.11 9.65 -32.63
C HIS A 226 13.83 10.77 -33.40
N ASP A 227 14.79 11.47 -32.80
CA ASP A 227 15.56 12.50 -33.50
C ASP A 227 17.02 12.55 -33.01
N ARG A 228 17.87 11.69 -33.59
CA ARG A 228 19.29 12.01 -33.84
C ARG A 228 19.96 10.97 -34.73
N LEU A 229 20.19 11.42 -35.96
CA LEU A 229 21.12 10.85 -36.93
C LEU A 229 22.43 10.40 -36.28
N VAL A 230 22.84 9.17 -36.60
CA VAL A 230 24.10 8.53 -36.21
C VAL A 230 25.29 9.23 -36.86
N PRO A 231 26.38 9.51 -36.12
CA PRO A 231 27.72 9.34 -36.66
C PRO A 231 28.45 8.15 -36.00
N LYS A 232 29.14 7.40 -36.85
CA LYS A 232 29.94 6.20 -36.55
C LYS A 232 31.17 6.55 -35.70
N ASP A 233 31.66 5.58 -34.93
CA ASP A 233 32.97 5.53 -34.23
C ASP A 233 33.04 5.86 -32.72
N ALA A 234 32.16 5.28 -31.88
CA ALA A 234 32.20 5.43 -30.41
C ALA A 234 32.28 4.11 -29.60
N GLY A 235 32.76 3.01 -30.20
CA GLY A 235 32.80 1.69 -29.56
C GLY A 235 33.80 1.58 -28.39
N ALA A 236 35.00 2.14 -28.53
CA ALA A 236 36.09 1.92 -27.55
C ALA A 236 35.93 2.71 -26.24
N ALA A 237 35.38 3.94 -26.29
CA ALA A 237 35.24 4.79 -25.12
C ALA A 237 34.15 4.31 -24.14
N LYS A 238 33.12 3.60 -24.65
CA LYS A 238 32.01 3.09 -23.84
C LYS A 238 32.41 1.86 -23.02
N GLU A 239 33.27 1.02 -23.57
CA GLU A 239 33.75 -0.21 -22.92
C GLU A 239 34.78 0.10 -21.81
N GLU A 240 35.62 1.12 -21.98
CA GLU A 240 36.55 1.54 -20.93
C GLU A 240 35.83 2.22 -19.75
N LYS A 241 34.75 2.97 -20.01
CA LYS A 241 33.90 3.54 -18.94
C LYS A 241 33.21 2.45 -18.12
N LEU A 242 32.71 1.40 -18.78
CA LEU A 242 32.08 0.25 -18.13
C LEU A 242 33.07 -0.56 -17.29
N ARG A 243 34.28 -0.80 -17.79
CA ARG A 243 35.36 -1.47 -17.04
C ARG A 243 35.77 -0.68 -15.80
N ARG A 244 35.91 0.65 -15.91
CA ARG A 244 36.22 1.52 -14.75
C ARG A 244 35.10 1.53 -13.71
N GLN A 245 33.84 1.42 -14.14
CA GLN A 245 32.69 1.37 -13.23
C GLN A 245 32.58 0.01 -12.50
N GLN A 246 32.84 -1.11 -13.19
CA GLN A 246 32.86 -2.44 -12.60
C GLN A 246 34.04 -2.65 -11.62
N SER A 247 35.20 -2.04 -11.89
CA SER A 247 36.35 -2.04 -10.99
C SER A 247 36.03 -1.32 -9.66
N LYS A 248 35.34 -0.17 -9.71
CA LYS A 248 34.96 0.60 -8.51
C LYS A 248 33.93 -0.14 -7.64
N ILE A 249 33.00 -0.84 -8.26
CA ILE A 249 31.99 -1.66 -7.56
C ILE A 249 32.65 -2.83 -6.81
N SER A 250 33.64 -3.48 -7.44
CA SER A 250 34.37 -4.60 -6.84
C SER A 250 35.27 -4.18 -5.67
N GLN A 251 35.82 -2.96 -5.71
CA GLN A 251 36.64 -2.40 -4.63
C GLN A 251 35.78 -2.02 -3.40
N ASN A 252 34.60 -1.44 -3.62
CA ASN A 252 33.65 -1.12 -2.53
C ASN A 252 33.08 -2.38 -1.86
N ALA A 253 32.87 -3.46 -2.62
CA ALA A 253 32.43 -4.74 -2.07
C ALA A 253 33.50 -5.43 -1.19
N ARG A 254 34.79 -5.18 -1.43
CA ARG A 254 35.88 -5.67 -0.56
C ARG A 254 36.00 -4.86 0.73
N LEU A 255 35.79 -3.55 0.69
CA LEU A 255 35.83 -2.67 1.87
C LEU A 255 34.68 -2.93 2.85
N GLN A 256 33.48 -3.30 2.36
CA GLN A 256 32.36 -3.67 3.23
C GLN A 256 32.54 -5.03 3.93
N ARG A 257 33.30 -5.97 3.35
CA ARG A 257 33.61 -7.26 4.00
C ARG A 257 34.72 -7.17 5.05
N ALA A 258 35.60 -6.17 4.96
CA ALA A 258 36.64 -5.94 5.97
C ALA A 258 36.10 -5.29 7.26
N GLY A 259 34.96 -4.61 7.20
CA GLY A 259 34.35 -3.92 8.36
C GLY A 259 33.45 -4.78 9.27
N MET A 260 33.24 -6.06 8.97
CA MET A 260 32.38 -6.97 9.77
C MET A 260 33.15 -7.95 10.66
N ALA A 261 34.48 -7.84 10.75
CA ALA A 261 35.31 -8.77 11.51
C ALA A 261 35.76 -8.22 12.88
N THR A 262 34.84 -7.74 13.72
CA THR A 262 35.04 -7.63 15.18
C THR A 262 33.68 -7.55 15.90
N GLY A 263 33.29 -8.57 16.68
CA GLY A 263 32.21 -8.42 17.69
C GLY A 263 31.11 -9.50 17.80
N ILE A 264 31.50 -10.75 18.07
CA ILE A 264 30.93 -11.67 19.10
C ILE A 264 29.39 -11.92 19.18
N ASN A 265 29.02 -13.16 18.81
CA ASN A 265 28.06 -14.16 19.35
C ASN A 265 26.59 -13.83 19.67
N GLY A 266 25.69 -14.64 19.09
CA GLY A 266 24.32 -14.82 19.58
C GLY A 266 23.41 -15.64 18.64
N THR A 267 23.65 -16.94 18.54
CA THR A 267 22.86 -17.96 17.83
C THR A 267 21.39 -17.97 18.24
N LEU A 268 20.45 -18.04 17.28
CA LEU A 268 19.22 -18.85 17.38
C LEU A 268 18.53 -19.00 16.02
N ARG A 269 18.75 -20.16 15.39
CA ARG A 269 17.85 -20.76 14.39
C ARG A 269 16.69 -21.40 15.14
N VAL A 270 15.46 -21.18 14.69
CA VAL A 270 14.36 -22.11 14.97
C VAL A 270 13.57 -22.37 13.69
N SER A 271 13.56 -23.63 13.30
CA SER A 271 12.73 -24.25 12.26
C SER A 271 11.52 -24.88 12.95
N TYR A 272 10.34 -24.91 12.33
CA TYR A 272 9.27 -25.84 12.74
C TYR A 272 8.75 -26.65 11.56
N ASN A 273 8.83 -27.97 11.72
CA ASN A 273 8.19 -29.01 10.92
C ASN A 273 6.73 -29.16 11.35
N PHE A 274 5.86 -29.46 10.37
CA PHE A 274 4.45 -29.76 10.57
C PHE A 274 4.24 -31.19 11.07
N SER A 275 3.36 -31.34 12.06
CA SER A 275 2.49 -32.50 12.29
C SER A 275 1.22 -32.00 12.96
#